data_AF-A0A918XCK1-F1
#
_entry.id   AF-A0A918XCK1-F1
#
_cell.length_a   1.000
_cell.length_b   1.000
_cell.length_c   1.000
_cell.angle_alpha   90.00
_cell.angle_beta   90.00
_cell.angle_gamma   90.00
#
_symmetry.space_group_name_H-M   'P 1'
#
loop_
_entity.id
_entity.type
_entity.pdbx_description
1 polymer ?
#
loop_
_entity_poly.entity_id
_entity_poly.type
_entity_poly.pdbx_seq_one_letter_code
_entity_poly.pdbx_strand_id
1 'polypeptide(L)'
;MTDPVVLAVAAIAILALGLAGGWFIGVRSSSDSRRSRELEHKLDQVLQEKKAYESEVTEHFSETARLLNNLTRSYSDVHGHLATGAANLCPGQGPLPLQNSTDPDEIPPTLAVAQPPLDYAPKSSPEEQGMLSEDFGLDKSELPGIDGAPDDLASAQAAPARS
;
A
#
# COMPACT_ATOMS: atom_id res chain seq x y z
N MET A 1 -44.56 7.74 -62.61
CA MET A 1 -45.16 6.54 -62.00
C MET A 1 -44.01 5.68 -61.51
N THR A 2 -43.72 5.65 -60.22
CA THR A 2 -42.78 4.66 -59.67
C THR A 2 -43.55 3.37 -59.41
N ASP A 3 -43.07 2.25 -59.94
CA ASP A 3 -43.79 0.98 -59.84
C ASP A 3 -43.86 0.49 -58.39
N PRO A 4 -44.99 -0.09 -57.95
CA PRO A 4 -45.15 -0.61 -56.58
C PRO A 4 -44.10 -1.68 -56.25
N VAL A 5 -43.61 -2.39 -57.28
CA VAL A 5 -42.56 -3.40 -57.15
C VAL A 5 -41.21 -2.78 -56.74
N VAL A 6 -40.87 -1.59 -57.26
CA VAL A 6 -39.62 -0.91 -56.91
C VAL A 6 -39.61 -0.47 -55.45
N LEU A 7 -40.76 -0.01 -54.93
CA LEU A 7 -40.91 0.35 -53.52
C LEU A 7 -40.78 -0.86 -52.60
N ALA A 8 -41.33 -2.01 -52.98
CA ALA A 8 -41.24 -3.24 -52.19
C ALA A 8 -39.79 -3.75 -52.08
N VAL A 9 -39.02 -3.73 -53.18
CA VAL A 9 -37.62 -4.16 -53.19
C VAL A 9 -36.75 -3.21 -52.34
N ALA A 10 -36.96 -1.89 -52.45
CA ALA A 10 -36.24 -0.91 -51.66
C ALA A 10 -36.49 -1.08 -50.15
N ALA A 11 -37.74 -1.33 -49.75
CA ALA A 11 -38.09 -1.57 -48.35
C ALA A 11 -37.40 -2.82 -47.77
N ILE A 12 -37.36 -3.91 -48.55
CA ILE A 12 -36.69 -5.16 -48.14
C ILE A 12 -35.17 -4.94 -48.02
N ALA A 13 -34.56 -4.21 -48.96
CA ALA A 13 -33.13 -3.91 -48.92
C ALA A 13 -32.74 -3.10 -47.67
N ILE A 14 -33.53 -2.08 -47.33
CA ILE A 14 -33.31 -1.25 -46.13
C ILE A 14 -33.48 -2.11 -44.86
N LEU A 15 -34.51 -2.95 -44.80
CA LEU A 15 -34.75 -3.82 -43.65
C LEU A 15 -33.63 -4.85 -43.48
N ALA A 16 -33.15 -5.45 -44.57
CA ALA A 16 -32.03 -6.37 -44.54
C ALA A 16 -30.73 -5.70 -44.04
N LEU A 17 -30.44 -4.48 -44.51
CA LEU A 17 -29.30 -3.70 -44.04
C LEU A 17 -29.44 -3.30 -42.57
N GLY A 18 -30.64 -2.92 -42.13
CA GLY A 18 -30.94 -2.60 -40.73
C GLY A 18 -30.77 -3.80 -39.81
N LEU A 19 -31.24 -4.98 -40.22
CA LEU A 19 -31.07 -6.22 -39.45
C LEU A 19 -29.60 -6.66 -39.42
N ALA A 20 -28.89 -6.60 -40.54
CA ALA A 20 -27.47 -6.96 -40.59
C ALA A 20 -26.63 -6.02 -39.72
N GLY A 21 -26.86 -4.70 -39.82
CA GLY A 21 -26.17 -3.71 -39.00
C GLY A 21 -26.52 -3.84 -37.51
N GLY A 22 -27.80 -4.01 -37.19
CA GLY A 22 -28.27 -4.19 -35.81
C GLY A 22 -27.72 -5.47 -35.17
N TRP A 23 -27.70 -6.58 -35.89
CA TRP A 23 -27.14 -7.84 -35.41
C TRP A 23 -25.63 -7.74 -35.19
N PHE A 24 -24.91 -7.13 -36.12
CA PHE A 24 -23.46 -6.95 -36.00
C PHE A 24 -23.09 -6.11 -34.77
N ILE A 25 -23.83 -5.03 -34.51
CA ILE A 25 -23.61 -4.17 -33.32
C ILE A 25 -24.04 -4.89 -32.03
N GLY A 26 -25.18 -5.60 -32.03
CA GLY A 26 -25.71 -6.29 -30.87
C GLY A 26 -24.82 -7.45 -30.38
N VAL A 27 -24.25 -8.20 -31.32
CA VAL A 27 -23.28 -9.27 -30.99
C VAL A 27 -22.01 -8.68 -30.38
N ARG A 28 -21.52 -7.54 -30.89
CA ARG A 28 -20.34 -6.86 -30.33
C ARG A 28 -20.62 -6.25 -28.95
N SER A 29 -21.77 -5.62 -28.76
CA SER A 29 -22.18 -5.03 -27.48
C SER A 29 -22.35 -6.08 -26.37
N SER A 30 -22.84 -7.27 -26.72
CA SER A 30 -22.95 -8.41 -25.78
C SER A 30 -21.58 -8.89 -25.25
N SER A 31 -20.48 -8.57 -25.94
CA SER A 31 -19.13 -8.87 -25.45
C SER A 31 -18.61 -7.83 -24.44
N ASP A 32 -18.98 -6.55 -24.61
CA ASP A 32 -18.59 -5.49 -23.66
C ASP A 32 -19.32 -5.64 -22.32
N SER A 33 -20.60 -6.03 -22.34
CA SER A 33 -21.33 -6.32 -21.10
C SER A 33 -20.72 -7.47 -20.30
N ARG A 34 -20.11 -8.46 -20.97
CA ARG A 34 -19.37 -9.55 -20.29
C ARG A 34 -18.09 -9.03 -19.63
N ARG A 35 -17.35 -8.17 -20.33
CA ARG A 35 -16.12 -7.55 -19.79
C ARG A 35 -16.42 -6.66 -18.58
N SER A 36 -17.47 -5.85 -18.63
CA SER A 36 -17.90 -5.05 -17.48
C SER A 36 -18.24 -5.93 -16.28
N ARG A 37 -18.96 -7.02 -16.50
CA ARG A 37 -19.31 -7.96 -15.43
C ARG A 37 -18.09 -8.69 -14.85
N GLU A 38 -17.12 -9.04 -15.68
CA GLU A 38 -15.85 -9.61 -15.22
C GLU A 38 -15.03 -8.61 -14.39
N LEU A 39 -15.02 -7.33 -14.77
CA LEU A 39 -14.36 -6.26 -14.01
C LEU A 39 -15.04 -6.04 -12.65
N GLU A 40 -16.37 -6.00 -12.62
CA GLU A 40 -17.15 -5.94 -11.37
C GLU A 40 -16.81 -7.13 -10.46
N HIS A 41 -16.79 -8.36 -11.00
CA HIS A 41 -16.41 -9.54 -10.23
C HIS A 41 -14.98 -9.48 -9.69
N LYS A 42 -14.02 -8.99 -10.47
CA LYS A 42 -12.64 -8.82 -10.00
C LYS A 42 -12.55 -7.77 -8.88
N LEU A 43 -13.30 -6.68 -9.00
CA LEU A 43 -13.34 -5.65 -7.97
C LEU A 43 -13.93 -6.19 -6.67
N ASP A 44 -15.07 -6.89 -6.75
CA ASP A 44 -15.68 -7.53 -5.59
C ASP A 44 -14.75 -8.58 -4.96
N GLN A 45 -14.06 -9.38 -5.78
CA GLN A 45 -13.08 -10.35 -5.29
C GLN A 45 -11.94 -9.68 -4.52
N VAL A 46 -11.31 -8.65 -5.09
CA VAL A 46 -10.20 -7.94 -4.43
C VAL A 46 -10.66 -7.25 -3.14
N LEU A 47 -11.86 -6.67 -3.12
CA LEU A 47 -12.41 -6.09 -1.89
C LEU A 47 -12.69 -7.14 -0.81
N GLN A 48 -13.17 -8.32 -1.20
CA GLN A 48 -13.36 -9.44 -0.27
C GLN A 48 -12.03 -9.95 0.26
N GLU A 49 -11.03 -10.13 -0.59
CA GLU A 49 -9.66 -10.54 -0.20
C GLU A 49 -9.04 -9.52 0.75
N LYS A 50 -9.16 -8.22 0.45
CA LYS A 50 -8.68 -7.13 1.31
C LYS A 50 -9.35 -7.18 2.69
N LYS A 51 -10.67 -7.35 2.73
CA LYS A 51 -11.43 -7.44 3.98
C LYS A 51 -11.04 -8.68 4.79
N ALA A 52 -10.82 -9.82 4.13
CA ALA A 52 -10.37 -11.04 4.77
C ALA A 52 -8.97 -10.85 5.39
N TYR A 53 -8.04 -10.25 4.64
CA TYR A 53 -6.70 -9.92 5.13
C TYR A 53 -6.73 -8.97 6.33
N GLU A 54 -7.53 -7.90 6.28
CA GLU A 54 -7.70 -6.97 7.42
C GLU A 54 -8.21 -7.70 8.67
N SER A 55 -9.14 -8.64 8.50
CA SER A 55 -9.65 -9.47 9.59
C SER A 55 -8.58 -10.41 10.17
N GLU A 56 -7.78 -11.05 9.30
CA GLU A 56 -6.71 -11.96 9.71
C GLU A 56 -5.62 -11.22 10.49
N VAL A 57 -5.20 -10.04 10.02
CA VAL A 57 -4.23 -9.19 10.72
C VAL A 57 -4.75 -8.76 12.08
N THR A 58 -6.03 -8.39 12.18
CA THR A 58 -6.65 -8.01 13.44
C THR A 58 -6.65 -9.17 14.44
N GLU A 59 -6.98 -10.38 13.99
CA GLU A 59 -6.94 -11.58 14.84
C GLU A 59 -5.52 -11.91 15.30
N HIS A 60 -4.53 -11.84 14.39
CA HIS A 60 -3.13 -12.10 14.71
C HIS A 60 -2.59 -11.13 15.77
N PHE A 61 -2.88 -9.83 15.66
CA PHE A 61 -2.45 -8.86 16.68
C PHE A 61 -3.21 -8.99 17.99
N SER A 62 -4.49 -9.40 17.96
CA SER A 62 -5.26 -9.73 19.16
C SER A 62 -4.64 -10.92 19.91
N GLU A 63 -4.27 -11.98 19.19
CA GLU A 63 -3.59 -13.15 19.77
C GLU A 63 -2.18 -12.78 20.28
N THR A 64 -1.43 -12.00 19.50
CA THR A 64 -0.11 -11.51 19.90
C THR A 64 -0.18 -10.66 21.17
N ALA A 65 -1.19 -9.79 21.31
CA ALA A 65 -1.39 -8.99 22.52
C ALA A 65 -1.68 -9.86 23.74
N ARG A 66 -2.44 -10.96 23.58
CA ARG A 66 -2.67 -11.94 24.66
C ARG A 66 -1.39 -12.65 25.06
N LEU A 67 -0.60 -13.12 24.09
CA LEU A 67 0.70 -13.75 24.31
C LEU A 67 1.66 -12.81 25.03
N LEU A 68 1.77 -11.56 24.57
CA LEU A 68 2.62 -10.54 25.18
C LEU A 68 2.20 -10.25 26.62
N ASN A 69 0.90 -10.10 26.89
CA ASN A 69 0.41 -9.91 28.25
C ASN A 69 0.73 -11.10 29.18
N ASN A 70 0.66 -12.34 28.67
CA ASN A 70 1.05 -13.53 29.43
C ASN A 70 2.55 -13.56 29.71
N LEU A 71 3.38 -13.13 28.76
CA LEU A 71 4.81 -12.96 28.95
C LEU A 71 5.11 -11.90 30.02
N THR A 72 4.45 -10.73 29.95
CA THR A 72 4.60 -9.65 30.94
C THR A 72 4.25 -10.13 32.35
N ARG A 73 3.16 -10.89 32.51
CA ARG A 73 2.82 -11.51 33.81
C ARG A 73 3.87 -12.49 34.29
N SER A 74 4.33 -13.39 33.42
CA SER A 74 5.39 -14.34 33.76
C SER A 74 6.67 -13.62 34.20
N TYR A 75 7.03 -12.52 33.52
CA TYR A 75 8.16 -11.67 33.89
C TYR A 75 7.98 -11.02 35.26
N SER A 76 6.81 -10.44 35.54
CA SER A 76 6.53 -9.85 36.86
C SER A 76 6.56 -10.89 37.98
N ASP A 77 6.06 -12.09 37.72
CA ASP A 77 6.05 -13.20 38.69
C ASP A 77 7.47 -13.66 39.02
N VAL A 78 8.33 -13.80 38.00
CA VAL A 78 9.75 -14.11 38.19
C VAL A 78 10.44 -13.01 39.01
N HIS A 79 10.21 -11.74 38.67
CA HIS A 79 10.76 -10.63 39.44
C HIS A 79 10.28 -10.61 40.90
N GLY A 80 8.99 -10.88 41.14
CA GLY A 80 8.43 -10.98 42.48
C GLY A 80 9.03 -12.15 43.27
N HIS A 81 9.27 -13.28 42.61
CA HIS A 81 9.91 -14.44 43.23
C HIS A 81 11.38 -14.15 43.59
N LEU A 82 12.12 -13.47 42.71
CA LEU A 82 13.50 -13.05 42.98
C LEU A 82 13.57 -12.06 44.15
N ALA A 83 12.69 -11.07 44.20
CA ALA A 83 12.63 -10.12 45.31
C ALA A 83 12.32 -10.82 46.65
N THR A 84 11.38 -11.76 46.64
CA THR A 84 11.03 -12.56 47.83
C THR A 84 12.18 -13.49 48.25
N GLY A 85 12.83 -14.14 47.29
CA GLY A 85 14.00 -15.00 47.52
C GLY A 85 15.18 -14.22 48.10
N ALA A 86 15.49 -13.05 47.56
CA ALA A 86 16.53 -12.16 48.06
C ALA A 86 16.23 -11.70 49.50
N ALA A 87 14.99 -11.30 49.81
CA ALA A 87 14.59 -10.90 51.16
C ALA A 87 14.72 -12.03 52.19
N ASN A 88 14.40 -13.26 51.80
CA ASN A 88 14.48 -14.44 52.68
C ASN A 88 15.91 -14.95 52.87
N LEU A 89 16.73 -14.93 51.81
CA LEU A 89 18.08 -15.51 51.81
C LEU A 89 19.16 -14.52 52.27
N CYS A 90 18.93 -13.21 52.17
CA CYS A 90 19.85 -12.15 52.60
C CYS A 90 19.26 -11.31 53.75
N PRO A 91 18.94 -11.90 54.93
CA PRO A 91 18.43 -11.14 56.05
C PRO A 91 19.49 -10.12 56.52
N GLY A 92 19.20 -8.83 56.36
CA GLY A 92 20.05 -7.72 56.83
C GLY A 92 20.72 -6.88 55.74
N GLN A 93 20.70 -7.29 54.47
CA GLN A 93 20.95 -6.39 53.35
C GLN A 93 19.58 -5.85 52.91
N GLY A 94 19.37 -4.54 53.09
CA GLY A 94 18.12 -3.87 52.70
C GLY A 94 17.76 -4.14 51.23
N PRO A 95 16.51 -3.84 50.79
CA PRO A 95 16.01 -4.21 49.47
C PRO A 95 17.03 -3.82 48.40
N LEU A 96 17.72 -4.81 47.81
CA LEU A 96 18.66 -4.57 46.74
C LEU A 96 17.83 -4.10 45.55
N PRO A 97 17.88 -2.81 45.17
CA PRO A 97 17.22 -2.38 43.96
C PRO A 97 17.94 -3.12 42.83
N LEU A 98 17.22 -3.95 42.07
CA LEU A 98 17.68 -4.38 40.76
C LEU A 98 17.52 -3.21 39.77
N GLN A 99 17.97 -2.02 40.17
CA GLN A 99 17.85 -0.76 39.45
C GLN A 99 19.25 -0.20 39.31
N ASN A 100 19.67 -0.02 38.06
CA ASN A 100 20.86 0.71 37.65
C ASN A 100 22.13 0.35 38.44
N SER A 101 22.77 -0.75 38.03
CA SER A 101 24.21 -0.65 37.91
C SER A 101 24.47 0.45 36.86
N THR A 102 24.60 1.70 37.31
CA THR A 102 25.10 2.78 36.47
C THR A 102 26.49 2.36 36.03
N ASP A 103 26.56 1.81 34.82
CA ASP A 103 27.82 1.68 34.10
C ASP A 103 28.39 3.10 33.95
N PRO A 104 29.68 3.31 34.16
CA PRO A 104 30.31 4.60 33.91
C PRO A 104 30.23 5.06 32.43
N ASP A 105 29.74 4.20 31.53
CA ASP A 105 29.44 4.49 30.12
C ASP A 105 27.96 4.88 29.87
N GLU A 106 27.16 5.12 30.92
CA GLU A 106 25.77 5.53 30.80
C GLU A 106 25.63 6.89 30.09
N ILE A 107 25.05 6.85 28.89
CA ILE A 107 24.80 8.03 28.06
C ILE A 107 23.92 9.01 28.86
N PRO A 108 24.33 10.29 29.04
CA PRO A 108 23.60 11.22 29.90
C PRO A 108 22.12 11.36 29.48
N PRO A 109 21.19 11.53 30.43
CA PRO A 109 19.74 11.56 30.18
C PRO A 109 19.29 12.69 29.24
N THR A 110 20.18 13.62 28.89
CA THR A 110 19.97 14.65 27.86
C THR A 110 20.02 14.09 26.43
N LEU A 111 20.66 12.93 26.22
CA LEU A 111 20.76 12.22 24.94
C LEU A 111 19.73 11.09 24.83
N ALA A 112 19.13 10.67 25.95
CA ALA A 112 18.03 9.70 26.00
C ALA A 112 16.66 10.36 25.79
N VAL A 113 16.57 11.34 24.88
CA VAL A 113 15.27 11.77 24.37
C VAL A 113 14.75 10.61 23.52
N ALA A 114 13.92 9.77 24.13
CA ALA A 114 13.12 8.77 23.44
C ALA A 114 12.09 9.52 22.57
N GLN A 115 12.57 10.04 21.45
CA GLN A 115 11.70 10.55 20.41
C GLN A 115 10.94 9.35 19.86
N PRO A 116 9.61 9.46 19.66
CA PRO A 116 8.87 8.41 18.96
C PRO A 116 9.58 8.13 17.63
N PRO A 117 9.60 6.86 17.17
CA PRO A 117 10.25 6.52 15.90
C PRO A 117 9.76 7.52 14.84
N LEU A 118 10.70 8.25 14.25
CA LEU A 118 10.36 9.20 13.19
C LEU A 118 9.88 8.36 12.01
N ASP A 119 8.56 8.30 11.83
CA ASP A 119 7.94 7.41 10.83
C ASP A 119 8.26 7.80 9.38
N TYR A 120 8.91 8.94 9.13
CA TYR A 120 9.25 9.36 7.76
C TYR A 120 10.53 10.17 7.79
N ALA A 121 11.50 9.83 6.95
CA ALA A 121 12.64 10.69 6.64
C ALA A 121 12.08 12.00 6.02
N PRO A 122 12.01 13.10 6.80
CA PRO A 122 11.46 14.34 6.27
C PRO A 122 12.48 14.91 5.28
N LYS A 123 11.99 15.52 4.20
CA LYS A 123 12.86 16.27 3.30
C LYS A 123 13.53 17.39 4.11
N SER A 124 14.86 17.42 4.17
CA SER A 124 15.59 18.42 4.95
C SER A 124 15.45 19.83 4.34
N SER A 125 15.09 19.90 3.05
CA SER A 125 14.67 21.14 2.38
C SER A 125 13.58 20.88 1.33
N PRO A 126 12.78 21.90 0.94
CA PRO A 126 11.70 21.74 -0.06
C PRO A 126 12.17 21.26 -1.43
N GLU A 127 13.44 21.50 -1.75
CA GLU A 127 14.07 21.19 -3.04
C GLU A 127 14.85 19.87 -3.01
N GLU A 128 15.02 19.25 -1.84
CA GLU A 128 15.71 17.98 -1.70
C GLU A 128 14.83 16.81 -2.13
N GLN A 129 15.40 15.96 -2.98
CA GLN A 129 14.71 14.79 -3.50
C GLN A 129 14.48 13.77 -2.38
N GLY A 130 13.22 13.39 -2.16
CA GLY A 130 12.87 12.47 -1.08
C GLY A 130 13.36 11.05 -1.35
N MET A 131 13.59 10.26 -0.30
CA MET A 131 14.06 8.85 -0.37
C MET A 131 13.13 7.90 -1.13
N LEU A 132 11.91 8.32 -1.48
CA LEU A 132 10.95 7.57 -2.30
C LEU A 132 10.79 8.16 -3.71
N SER A 133 11.66 9.08 -4.13
CA SER A 133 11.60 9.63 -5.48
C SER A 133 12.27 8.66 -6.45
N GLU A 134 11.73 8.54 -7.67
CA GLU A 134 12.18 7.55 -8.66
C GLU A 134 13.64 7.74 -9.12
N ASP A 135 14.20 8.95 -9.00
CA ASP A 135 15.61 9.22 -9.32
C ASP A 135 16.55 9.19 -8.09
N PHE A 136 16.08 8.78 -6.91
CA PHE A 136 16.92 8.73 -5.72
C PHE A 136 18.05 7.70 -5.89
N GLY A 137 19.30 8.16 -5.91
CA GLY A 137 20.47 7.33 -6.17
C GLY A 137 20.77 7.06 -7.65
N LEU A 138 20.10 7.76 -8.57
CA LEU A 138 20.37 7.69 -10.01
C LEU A 138 21.10 8.96 -10.49
N ASP A 139 22.42 8.87 -10.65
CA ASP A 139 23.19 9.91 -11.34
C ASP A 139 22.88 9.85 -12.84
N LYS A 140 22.04 10.78 -13.31
CA LYS A 140 21.65 10.92 -14.74
C LYS A 140 22.83 11.11 -15.71
N SER A 141 24.03 11.32 -15.19
CA SER A 141 25.28 11.48 -15.93
C SER A 141 26.04 10.17 -16.22
N GLU A 142 25.61 9.02 -15.68
CA GLU A 142 26.33 7.74 -15.84
C GLU A 142 25.40 6.60 -16.30
N LEU A 143 24.67 6.82 -17.39
CA LEU A 143 24.09 5.74 -18.19
C LEU A 143 25.10 5.35 -19.28
N PRO A 144 25.71 4.15 -19.25
CA PRO A 144 26.48 3.67 -20.38
C PRO A 144 25.52 3.50 -21.56
N GLY A 145 25.89 4.12 -22.69
CA GLY A 145 25.05 4.33 -23.86
C GLY A 145 24.12 3.18 -24.19
N ILE A 146 22.82 3.43 -24.02
CA ILE A 146 21.79 2.74 -24.79
C ILE A 146 21.42 3.72 -25.91
N ASP A 147 22.23 3.68 -26.96
CA ASP A 147 21.94 4.35 -28.22
C ASP A 147 20.65 3.77 -28.79
N GLY A 148 19.54 4.49 -28.65
CA GLY A 148 18.28 4.11 -29.29
C GLY A 148 17.01 4.52 -28.55
N ALA A 149 16.82 5.81 -28.30
CA ALA A 149 15.49 6.36 -28.07
C ALA A 149 15.30 7.58 -29.00
N PRO A 150 14.24 7.60 -29.84
CA PRO A 150 14.07 8.60 -30.89
C PRO A 150 13.90 10.02 -30.33
N ASP A 151 14.53 10.98 -31.00
CA ASP A 151 14.65 12.43 -30.70
C ASP A 151 13.33 13.24 -30.63
N ASP A 152 12.18 12.59 -30.46
CA ASP A 152 10.87 13.21 -30.67
C ASP A 152 10.06 13.40 -29.38
N LEU A 153 10.69 13.82 -28.28
CA LEU A 153 9.95 14.29 -27.09
C LEU A 153 10.44 15.62 -26.49
N ALA A 154 11.42 16.27 -27.12
CA ALA A 154 11.96 17.57 -26.70
C ALA A 154 11.01 18.78 -26.95
N SER A 155 9.71 18.57 -27.20
CA SER A 155 8.80 19.66 -27.62
C SER A 155 7.50 19.81 -26.82
N ALA A 156 7.32 19.11 -25.70
CA ALA A 156 6.08 19.21 -24.92
C ALA A 156 6.31 19.65 -23.47
N GLN A 157 6.84 20.85 -23.26
CA GLN A 157 6.61 21.59 -22.01
C GLN A 157 6.86 23.09 -22.18
N ALA A 158 5.85 23.78 -22.68
CA ALA A 158 5.65 25.20 -22.45
C ALA A 158 4.15 25.42 -22.17
N ALA A 159 3.76 25.34 -20.90
CA ALA A 159 2.48 25.84 -20.42
C ALA A 159 2.76 26.72 -19.20
N PRO A 160 2.53 28.05 -19.28
CA PRO A 160 2.82 28.94 -18.15
C PRO A 160 1.77 28.78 -17.04
N ALA A 161 2.26 28.84 -15.80
CA ALA A 161 1.47 28.88 -14.59
C ALA A 161 0.47 30.05 -14.62
N ARG A 162 -0.80 29.75 -14.30
CA ARG A 162 -1.82 30.76 -14.03
C ARG A 162 -1.80 31.14 -12.55
N SER A 163 -1.71 32.45 -12.31
CA SER A 163 -1.94 33.16 -11.04
C SER A 163 -3.30 32.90 -10.43
#